data_AF-A0A920W4S4-F1
#
_entry.id   AF-A0A920W4S4-F1
#
_cell.length_a   1.000
_cell.length_b   1.000
_cell.length_c   1.000
_cell.angle_alpha   90.00
_cell.angle_beta   90.00
_cell.angle_gamma   90.00
#
_symmetry.space_group_name_H-M   'P 1'
#
loop_
_entity.id
_entity.type
_entity.pdbx_description
1 polymer ?
#
loop_
_entity_poly.entity_id
_entity_poly.type
_entity_poly.pdbx_seq_one_letter_code
_entity_poly.pdbx_strand_id
1 'polypeptide(L)'
;MPLTLEALAARKHVLVEKPAFPCLADFEHAQTAAAEAGRVVLVGENDHYKPLAVCLRKLLADGAIGEMVLAHFTTLVKKFKTADDWRNDEVMAGGDAFFEEGIHWLLSGQ
;
A
#
# COMPACT_ATOMS: atom_id res chain seq x y z
N MET A 1 10.54 -8.41 -5.92
CA MET A 1 11.10 -7.81 -7.15
C MET A 1 11.26 -8.84 -8.28
N PRO A 2 12.03 -9.94 -8.14
CA PRO A 2 12.31 -10.85 -9.26
C PRO A 2 11.05 -11.45 -9.92
N LEU A 3 10.10 -11.93 -9.10
CA LEU A 3 8.82 -12.48 -9.59
C LEU A 3 7.96 -11.44 -10.33
N THR A 4 8.02 -10.16 -9.92
CA THR A 4 7.32 -9.07 -10.60
C THR A 4 7.86 -8.91 -12.02
N LEU A 5 9.19 -8.85 -12.18
CA LEU A 5 9.82 -8.71 -13.50
C LEU A 5 9.59 -9.92 -14.40
N GLU A 6 9.70 -11.13 -13.85
CA GLU A 6 9.44 -12.37 -14.61
C GLU A 6 8.00 -12.42 -15.12
N ALA A 7 7.02 -12.04 -14.30
CA ALA A 7 5.63 -11.97 -14.70
C ALA A 7 5.39 -10.90 -15.80
N LEU A 8 6.03 -9.73 -15.68
CA LEU A 8 5.96 -8.67 -16.67
C LEU A 8 6.61 -9.09 -18.00
N ALA A 9 7.78 -9.73 -17.96
CA ALA A 9 8.45 -10.30 -19.13
C ALA A 9 7.57 -11.37 -19.81
N ALA A 10 6.83 -12.15 -19.03
CA ALA A 10 5.81 -13.09 -19.51
C ALA A 10 4.50 -12.43 -19.96
N ARG A 11 4.47 -11.09 -20.08
CA ARG A 11 3.33 -10.27 -20.51
C ARG A 11 2.09 -10.45 -19.62
N LYS A 12 2.27 -10.62 -18.31
CA LYS A 12 1.17 -10.71 -17.33
C LYS A 12 0.99 -9.38 -16.60
N HIS A 13 -0.24 -9.12 -16.15
CA HIS A 13 -0.49 -8.10 -15.13
C HIS A 13 -0.05 -8.66 -13.77
N VAL A 14 0.41 -7.78 -12.88
CA VAL A 14 0.95 -8.17 -11.57
C VAL A 14 0.16 -7.48 -10.46
N LEU A 15 -0.24 -8.24 -9.45
CA LEU A 15 -0.71 -7.73 -8.16
C LEU A 15 0.34 -8.09 -7.12
N VAL A 16 0.92 -7.09 -6.45
CA VAL A 16 1.95 -7.26 -5.42
C VAL A 16 1.33 -6.93 -4.07
N GLU A 17 1.48 -7.82 -3.09
CA GLU A 17 1.06 -7.55 -1.71
C GLU A 17 1.83 -6.38 -1.10
N LYS A 18 1.20 -5.70 -0.13
CA LYS A 18 1.87 -4.65 0.63
C LYS A 18 2.78 -5.25 1.72
N PRO A 19 3.93 -4.60 2.06
CA PRO A 19 4.56 -3.51 1.33
C PRO A 19 5.13 -4.01 -0.02
N ALA A 20 4.86 -3.27 -1.11
CA ALA A 20 5.12 -3.77 -2.46
C ALA A 20 6.60 -3.99 -2.77
N PHE A 21 7.46 -3.03 -2.40
CA PHE A 21 8.90 -3.14 -2.55
C PHE A 21 9.61 -2.42 -1.37
N PRO A 22 10.76 -2.92 -0.92
CA PRO A 22 11.48 -2.38 0.23
C PRO A 22 12.20 -1.06 -0.05
N CYS A 23 12.40 -0.69 -1.33
CA CYS A 23 13.01 0.59 -1.72
C CYS A 23 12.27 1.27 -2.88
N LEU A 24 12.40 2.59 -2.97
CA LEU A 24 11.79 3.39 -4.04
C LEU A 24 12.31 3.00 -5.43
N ALA A 25 13.62 2.72 -5.54
CA ALA A 25 14.23 2.33 -6.81
C ALA A 25 13.61 1.04 -7.39
N ASP A 26 13.24 0.08 -6.55
CA ASP A 26 12.55 -1.14 -6.98
C ASP A 26 11.15 -0.84 -7.54
N PHE A 27 10.45 0.13 -6.95
CA PHE A 27 9.14 0.58 -7.42
C PHE A 27 9.25 1.27 -8.79
N GLU A 28 10.25 2.14 -8.97
CA GLU A 28 10.52 2.81 -10.25
C GLU A 28 10.90 1.81 -11.35
N HIS A 29 11.72 0.80 -11.01
CA HIS A 29 12.05 -0.29 -11.92
C HIS A 29 10.83 -1.11 -12.31
N ALA A 30 9.97 -1.46 -11.34
CA ALA A 30 8.73 -2.19 -11.62
C ALA A 30 7.76 -1.39 -12.51
N GLN A 31 7.66 -0.07 -12.30
CA GLN A 31 6.87 0.82 -13.18
C GLN A 31 7.41 0.85 -14.60
N THR A 32 8.73 0.99 -14.75
CA THR A 32 9.38 1.03 -16.08
C THR A 32 9.16 -0.27 -16.83
N ALA A 33 9.39 -1.42 -16.19
CA ALA A 33 9.16 -2.73 -16.78
C ALA A 33 7.68 -2.97 -17.14
N ALA A 34 6.75 -2.42 -16.35
CA ALA A 34 5.32 -2.50 -16.64
C ALA A 34 4.95 -1.71 -17.90
N ALA A 35 5.48 -0.50 -18.04
CA ALA A 35 5.29 0.35 -19.21
C ALA A 35 5.85 -0.32 -20.48
N GLU A 36 7.07 -0.86 -20.42
CA GLU A 36 7.70 -1.57 -21.54
C GLU A 36 6.92 -2.82 -21.95
N ALA A 37 6.38 -3.58 -20.99
CA ALA A 37 5.58 -4.75 -21.26
C ALA A 37 4.16 -4.44 -21.77
N GLY A 38 3.69 -3.20 -21.63
CA GLY A 38 2.30 -2.79 -21.84
C GLY A 38 1.35 -3.43 -20.82
N ARG A 39 1.80 -3.57 -19.56
CA ARG A 39 1.09 -4.23 -18.47
C ARG A 39 0.93 -3.31 -17.27
N VAL A 40 0.17 -3.78 -16.28
CA VAL A 40 -0.15 -3.02 -15.07
C VAL A 40 0.41 -3.77 -13.87
N VAL A 41 1.04 -3.03 -12.96
CA VAL A 41 1.41 -3.50 -11.62
C VAL A 41 0.50 -2.77 -10.64
N LEU A 42 -0.26 -3.53 -9.85
CA LEU A 42 -1.12 -3.02 -8.79
C LEU A 42 -0.52 -3.42 -7.44
N VAL A 43 -0.64 -2.55 -6.45
CA VAL A 43 -0.37 -2.89 -5.05
C VAL A 43 -1.67 -3.35 -4.41
N GLY A 44 -1.64 -4.48 -3.71
CA GLY A 44 -2.74 -5.08 -2.96
C GLY A 44 -3.15 -4.29 -1.71
N GLU A 45 -3.34 -2.98 -1.87
CA GLU A 45 -3.69 -2.04 -0.81
C GLU A 45 -5.21 -2.08 -0.58
N ASN A 46 -5.67 -3.10 0.15
CA ASN A 46 -7.10 -3.37 0.36
C ASN A 46 -7.83 -2.20 1.06
N ASP A 47 -7.13 -1.44 1.89
CA ASP A 47 -7.71 -0.33 2.64
C ASP A 47 -8.11 0.85 1.76
N HIS A 48 -7.41 1.06 0.64
CA HIS A 48 -7.76 2.08 -0.35
C HIS A 48 -9.17 1.87 -0.95
N TYR A 49 -9.64 0.62 -0.99
CA TYR A 49 -10.93 0.21 -1.56
C TYR A 49 -12.02 0.00 -0.51
N LYS A 50 -11.75 0.20 0.79
CA LYS A 50 -12.78 0.06 1.83
C LYS A 50 -13.93 1.05 1.58
N PRO A 51 -15.20 0.63 1.77
CA PRO A 51 -16.35 1.52 1.56
C PRO A 51 -16.26 2.84 2.33
N LEU A 52 -15.65 2.83 3.52
CA LEU A 52 -15.42 4.03 4.32
C LEU A 52 -14.48 5.02 3.61
N ALA A 53 -13.36 4.55 3.06
CA ALA A 53 -12.39 5.40 2.36
C ALA A 53 -13.01 5.98 1.08
N VAL A 54 -13.76 5.17 0.33
CA VAL A 54 -14.50 5.62 -0.86
C VAL A 54 -15.54 6.70 -0.51
N CYS A 55 -16.30 6.48 0.56
CA CYS A 55 -17.30 7.44 1.04
C CYS A 55 -16.65 8.76 1.50
N LEU A 56 -15.57 8.66 2.29
CA LEU A 56 -14.85 9.83 2.78
C LEU A 56 -14.30 10.68 1.61
N ARG A 57 -13.64 10.06 0.62
CA ARG A 57 -13.15 10.77 -0.57
C ARG A 57 -14.28 11.49 -1.31
N LYS A 58 -15.44 10.83 -1.47
CA LYS A 58 -16.60 11.46 -2.09
C LYS A 58 -17.09 12.67 -1.30
N LEU A 59 -17.25 12.55 0.02
CA LEU A 59 -17.71 13.65 0.87
C LEU A 59 -16.76 14.86 0.85
N LEU A 60 -15.44 14.59 0.83
CA LEU A 60 -14.43 15.64 0.70
C LEU A 60 -14.49 16.33 -0.67
N ALA A 61 -14.60 15.56 -1.75
CA ALA A 61 -14.73 16.08 -3.11
C ALA A 61 -16.01 16.91 -3.32
N ASP A 62 -17.12 16.49 -2.68
CA ASP A 62 -18.41 17.18 -2.69
C ASP A 62 -18.41 18.45 -1.80
N GLY A 63 -17.32 18.73 -1.08
CA GLY A 63 -17.18 19.90 -0.20
C GLY A 63 -18.05 19.83 1.06
N ALA A 64 -18.46 18.63 1.47
CA ALA A 64 -19.46 18.43 2.53
C ALA A 64 -19.07 19.03 3.90
N ILE A 65 -17.78 19.25 4.14
CA ILE A 65 -17.25 19.83 5.39
C ILE A 65 -16.51 21.16 5.20
N GLY A 66 -16.50 21.71 3.98
CA GLY A 66 -15.66 22.86 3.63
C GLY A 66 -14.17 22.51 3.58
N GLU A 67 -13.31 23.44 4.02
CA GLU A 67 -11.86 23.22 4.06
C GLU A 67 -11.47 22.27 5.19
N MET A 68 -10.80 21.18 4.84
CA MET A 68 -10.27 20.23 5.82
C MET A 68 -9.00 20.80 6.47
N VAL A 69 -9.10 21.15 7.75
CA VAL A 69 -7.98 21.72 8.52
C VAL A 69 -7.19 20.66 9.32
N LEU A 70 -7.83 19.55 9.69
CA LEU A 70 -7.22 18.48 10.48
C LEU A 70 -7.94 17.16 10.22
N ALA A 71 -7.16 16.09 10.08
CA ALA A 71 -7.65 14.72 10.13
C ALA A 71 -6.86 13.94 11.19
N HIS A 72 -7.56 13.11 11.97
CA HIS A 72 -6.96 12.25 12.99
C HIS A 72 -7.45 10.82 12.79
N PHE A 73 -6.51 9.89 12.61
CA PHE A 73 -6.80 8.47 12.43
C PHE A 73 -6.09 7.66 13.52
N THR A 74 -6.80 6.70 14.09
CA THR A 74 -6.25 5.80 15.10
C THR A 74 -6.58 4.37 14.70
N THR A 75 -5.55 3.53 14.56
CA THR A 75 -5.71 2.09 14.40
C THR A 75 -5.37 1.41 15.73
N LEU A 76 -6.26 0.54 16.21
CA LEU A 76 -6.07 -0.20 17.45
C LEU A 76 -5.97 -1.69 17.14
N VAL A 77 -4.80 -2.27 17.37
CA VAL A 77 -4.59 -3.72 17.26
C VAL A 77 -4.95 -4.35 18.60
N LYS A 78 -6.05 -5.13 18.63
CA LYS A 78 -6.54 -5.76 19.87
C LYS A 78 -5.84 -7.08 20.22
N LYS A 79 -5.00 -7.61 19.32
CA LYS A 79 -4.30 -8.88 19.49
C LYS A 79 -2.81 -8.68 19.33
N PHE A 80 -2.08 -8.75 20.45
CA PHE A 80 -0.63 -8.73 20.43
C PHE A 80 -0.11 -9.97 19.71
N LYS A 81 0.86 -9.77 18.82
CA LYS A 81 1.53 -10.86 18.11
C LYS A 81 2.53 -11.52 19.05
N THR A 82 2.76 -12.82 18.86
CA THR A 82 3.76 -13.57 19.62
C THR A 82 5.15 -13.07 19.27
N ALA A 83 6.11 -13.19 20.20
CA ALA A 83 7.49 -12.75 20.00
C ALA A 83 8.13 -13.38 18.74
N ASP A 84 7.74 -14.61 18.41
CA ASP A 84 8.30 -15.41 17.32
C ASP A 84 7.70 -15.08 15.93
N ASP A 85 6.91 -14.02 15.79
CA ASP A 85 6.39 -13.57 14.49
C ASP A 85 7.52 -12.93 13.66
N TRP A 86 7.66 -13.35 12.40
CA TRP A 86 8.66 -12.79 11.47
C TRP A 86 8.52 -11.28 11.27
N ARG A 87 7.35 -10.73 11.58
CA ARG A 87 7.10 -9.28 11.55
C ARG A 87 7.81 -8.48 12.64
N ASN A 88 8.30 -9.16 13.68
CA ASN A 88 9.15 -8.54 14.70
C ASN A 88 10.63 -8.54 14.28
N ASP A 89 10.98 -9.16 13.15
CA ASP A 89 12.31 -9.10 12.56
C ASP A 89 12.39 -7.87 11.64
N GLU A 90 13.09 -6.82 12.09
CA GLU A 90 13.24 -5.55 11.36
C GLU A 90 13.81 -5.74 9.94
N VAL A 91 14.66 -6.75 9.74
CA VAL A 91 15.28 -7.03 8.44
C VAL A 91 14.28 -7.64 7.47
N MET A 92 13.32 -8.44 7.97
CA MET A 92 12.28 -9.08 7.15
C MET A 92 11.03 -8.22 6.98
N ALA A 93 10.66 -7.45 8.01
CA ALA A 93 9.45 -6.62 8.01
C ALA A 93 9.65 -5.27 7.28
N GLY A 94 10.90 -4.76 7.22
CA GLY A 94 11.19 -3.45 6.64
C GLY A 94 10.71 -2.25 7.50
N GLY A 95 10.13 -2.52 8.68
CA GLY A 95 9.66 -1.54 9.67
C GLY A 95 8.54 -2.11 10.56
N ASP A 96 8.27 -1.46 11.69
CA ASP A 96 7.26 -1.87 12.68
C ASP A 96 5.83 -1.40 12.29
N ALA A 97 4.87 -1.37 13.21
CA ALA A 97 3.44 -1.08 13.05
C ALA A 97 3.06 0.09 12.10
N PHE A 98 3.94 1.07 11.91
CA PHE A 98 3.75 2.15 10.93
C PHE A 98 3.71 1.65 9.47
N PHE A 99 4.57 0.69 9.10
CA PHE A 99 4.58 0.08 7.77
C PHE A 99 3.44 -0.91 7.56
N GLU A 100 2.92 -1.52 8.63
CA GLU A 100 1.80 -2.46 8.52
C GLU A 100 0.44 -1.77 8.44
N GLU A 101 0.20 -0.73 9.25
CA GLU A 101 -1.13 -0.12 9.44
C GLU A 101 -1.18 1.39 9.11
N GLY A 102 -0.06 2.12 9.25
CA GLY A 102 0.00 3.56 8.98
C GLY A 102 0.00 3.90 7.49
N ILE A 103 0.57 3.00 6.66
CA ILE A 103 0.61 3.16 5.21
C ILE A 103 -0.78 3.18 4.57
N HIS A 104 -1.75 2.48 5.18
CA HIS A 104 -3.15 2.44 4.75
C HIS A 104 -3.78 3.84 4.66
N TRP A 105 -3.42 4.74 5.58
CA TRP A 105 -3.96 6.10 5.60
C TRP A 105 -3.16 7.06 4.71
N LEU A 106 -1.82 6.92 4.64
CA LEU A 106 -0.97 7.75 3.79
C LEU A 106 -1.22 7.53 2.29
N LEU A 107 -1.44 6.29 1.85
CA LEU A 107 -1.74 5.95 0.45
C LEU A 107 -3.20 6.23 0.05
N SER A 108 -4.09 6.47 1.02
CA SER A 108 -5.50 6.77 0.76
C SER A 108 -5.78 8.26 0.47
N GLY A 109 -4.79 9.12 0.67
CA GLY A 109 -4.85 10.57 0.47
C GLY A 109 -4.21 11.08 -0.84
N GLN A 110 -3.74 10.19 -1.73
CA GLN A 110 -3.35 10.52 -3.11
C GLN A 110 -4.52 10.38 -4.07
#